data_AF-A0A946E7X6-F1
#
_entry.id   AF-A0A946E7X6-F1
#
_cell.length_a   1.000
_cell.length_b   1.000
_cell.length_c   1.000
_cell.angle_alpha   90.00
_cell.angle_beta   90.00
_cell.angle_gamma   90.00
#
_symmetry.space_group_name_H-M   'P 1'
#
loop_
_entity.id
_entity.type
_entity.pdbx_description
1 polymer ?
#
loop_
_entity_poly.entity_id
_entity_poly.type
_entity_poly.pdbx_seq_one_letter_code
_entity_poly.pdbx_strand_id
1 'polypeptide(L)'
;MERIRWFSCNEDNNSLSLHAIDALAIVPFLKNLDFSITEITAFNDQTTSNINYESEKDWVTESHSIAISSLMEKDDNQELHSIKIELERGGLIVFEHGQLFVQYPLGENLKDRMIAVFDTYGYYAGKEIWEFSCQHKEQLLLDYMLALRPQDITDEFDKMLEYSKRFANS
;
A
#
# COMPACT_ATOMS: atom_id res chain seq x y z
N MET A 1 3.33 5.77 14.17
CA MET A 1 2.37 5.19 13.22
C MET A 1 1.89 6.28 12.33
N GLU A 2 2.23 6.19 11.05
CA GLU A 2 1.59 7.00 10.03
C GLU A 2 0.09 6.67 9.95
N ARG A 3 -0.68 7.51 9.26
CA ARG A 3 -2.12 7.33 9.10
C ARG A 3 -2.43 7.48 7.63
N ILE A 4 -3.09 6.46 7.06
CA ILE A 4 -3.50 6.46 5.66
C ILE A 4 -4.40 7.67 5.43
N ARG A 5 -3.86 8.72 4.82
CA ARG A 5 -4.61 9.95 4.56
C ARG A 5 -5.53 9.75 3.38
N TRP A 6 -4.98 9.22 2.30
CA TRP A 6 -5.68 9.14 1.02
C TRP A 6 -5.63 7.73 0.48
N PHE A 7 -6.76 7.27 -0.07
CA PHE A 7 -6.90 5.97 -0.69
C PHE A 7 -7.65 6.06 -2.01
N SER A 8 -7.22 5.29 -3.01
CA SER A 8 -8.01 5.01 -4.20
C SER A 8 -7.82 3.55 -4.60
N CYS A 9 -8.80 2.99 -5.30
CA CYS A 9 -8.71 1.67 -5.92
C CYS A 9 -9.35 1.70 -7.30
N ASN A 10 -8.86 0.81 -8.16
CA ASN A 10 -9.39 0.58 -9.49
C ASN A 10 -9.47 -0.93 -9.72
N GLU A 11 -10.69 -1.45 -9.74
CA GLU A 11 -10.95 -2.88 -9.93
C GLU A 11 -10.70 -3.33 -11.39
N ASP A 12 -10.77 -2.43 -12.37
CA ASP A 12 -10.57 -2.77 -13.80
C ASP A 12 -9.14 -3.23 -14.08
N ASN A 13 -8.15 -2.68 -13.37
CA ASN A 13 -6.74 -3.03 -13.50
C ASN A 13 -6.12 -3.64 -12.24
N ASN A 14 -6.96 -4.02 -11.27
CA ASN A 14 -6.59 -4.59 -9.98
C ASN A 14 -5.49 -3.77 -9.26
N SER A 15 -5.72 -2.46 -9.09
CA SER A 15 -4.75 -1.56 -8.47
C SER A 15 -5.33 -0.67 -7.37
N LEU A 16 -4.43 -0.13 -6.53
CA LEU A 16 -4.74 0.83 -5.49
C LEU A 16 -3.58 1.80 -5.26
N SER A 17 -3.88 2.91 -4.60
CA SER A 17 -2.88 3.85 -4.09
C SER A 17 -3.20 4.32 -2.67
N LEU A 18 -2.15 4.53 -1.88
CA LEU A 18 -2.20 4.94 -0.47
C LEU A 18 -1.19 6.08 -0.24
N HIS A 19 -1.55 7.09 0.54
CA HIS A 19 -0.65 8.20 0.90
C HIS A 19 -0.58 8.37 2.42
N ALA A 20 0.57 8.87 2.88
CA ALA A 20 0.96 8.98 4.29
C ALA A 20 0.94 7.60 4.95
N ILE A 21 1.70 6.69 4.34
CA ILE A 21 1.88 5.32 4.79
C ILE A 21 3.37 5.00 4.85
N ASP A 22 3.77 4.11 5.75
CA ASP A 22 5.15 3.63 5.84
C ASP A 22 5.41 2.46 4.88
N ALA A 23 6.69 2.14 4.67
CA ALA A 23 7.12 1.10 3.73
C ALA A 23 6.63 -0.30 4.12
N LEU A 24 6.39 -0.56 5.41
CA LEU A 24 5.98 -1.88 5.89
C LEU A 24 4.55 -2.24 5.48
N ALA A 25 3.74 -1.25 5.04
CA ALA A 25 2.46 -1.53 4.40
C ALA A 25 2.56 -2.40 3.14
N ILE A 26 3.76 -2.57 2.57
CA ILE A 26 4.01 -3.51 1.47
C ILE A 26 3.84 -4.98 1.91
N VAL A 27 4.11 -5.31 3.17
CA VAL A 27 4.23 -6.71 3.63
C VAL A 27 2.98 -7.55 3.35
N PRO A 28 1.74 -7.10 3.66
CA PRO A 28 0.53 -7.85 3.31
C PRO A 28 0.42 -8.16 1.82
N PHE A 29 0.99 -7.30 0.96
CA PHE A 29 0.96 -7.44 -0.48
C PHE A 29 1.98 -8.42 -1.06
N LEU A 30 2.92 -8.94 -0.26
CA LEU A 30 3.90 -9.95 -0.70
C LEU A 30 3.50 -11.37 -0.30
N LYS A 31 2.45 -11.52 0.51
CA LYS A 31 2.08 -12.80 1.11
C LYS A 31 1.66 -13.82 0.05
N ASN A 32 2.43 -14.90 -0.06
CA ASN A 32 2.24 -16.02 -1.00
C ASN A 32 2.32 -15.62 -2.48
N LEU A 33 3.05 -14.56 -2.80
CA LEU A 33 3.34 -14.19 -4.17
C LEU A 33 4.84 -14.27 -4.39
N ASP A 34 5.24 -14.80 -5.54
CA ASP A 34 6.61 -14.71 -5.97
C ASP A 34 6.88 -13.28 -6.43
N PHE A 35 8.04 -12.74 -6.05
CA PHE A 35 8.36 -11.34 -6.29
C PHE A 35 9.85 -11.13 -6.53
N SER A 36 10.20 -10.00 -7.14
CA SER A 36 11.58 -9.54 -7.29
C SER A 36 11.68 -8.07 -6.89
N ILE A 37 12.60 -7.76 -5.98
CA ILE A 37 12.90 -6.37 -5.62
C ILE A 37 13.83 -5.83 -6.71
N THR A 38 13.33 -4.90 -7.52
CA THR A 38 14.10 -4.33 -8.63
C THR A 38 14.87 -3.08 -8.22
N GLU A 39 14.36 -2.35 -7.23
CA GLU A 39 15.01 -1.14 -6.73
C GLU A 39 14.74 -0.97 -5.23
N ILE A 40 15.75 -0.53 -4.48
CA ILE A 40 15.59 -0.14 -3.08
C ILE A 40 16.52 1.03 -2.76
N THR A 41 15.95 2.09 -2.18
CA THR A 41 16.69 3.22 -1.62
C THR A 41 16.38 3.32 -0.14
N ALA A 42 17.41 3.26 0.69
CA ALA A 42 17.32 3.42 2.14
C ALA A 42 18.37 4.42 2.63
N PHE A 43 18.00 5.23 3.63
CA PHE A 43 18.92 6.16 4.28
C PHE A 43 19.21 5.72 5.72
N ASN A 44 20.40 6.04 6.19
CA ASN A 44 20.68 6.16 7.62
C ASN A 44 21.38 7.50 7.88
N ASP A 45 21.66 7.81 9.14
CA ASP A 45 22.28 9.09 9.57
C ASP A 45 23.61 9.44 8.87
N GLN A 46 24.23 8.51 8.14
CA GLN A 46 25.58 8.66 7.58
C GLN A 46 25.69 8.31 6.09
N THR A 47 24.80 7.48 5.54
CA THR A 47 24.91 6.96 4.18
C THR A 47 23.56 6.72 3.50
N THR A 48 23.56 6.89 2.18
CA THR A 48 22.51 6.41 1.29
C THR A 48 22.93 5.06 0.72
N SER A 49 22.07 4.06 0.83
CA SER A 49 22.19 2.82 0.05
C SER A 49 21.14 2.84 -1.06
N ASN A 50 21.59 2.74 -2.31
CA ASN A 50 20.72 2.54 -3.46
C ASN A 50 21.18 1.25 -4.14
N ILE A 51 20.25 0.33 -4.35
CA ILE A 51 20.50 -0.88 -5.11
C ILE A 51 19.47 -0.96 -6.23
N ASN A 52 19.96 -1.07 -7.45
CA ASN A 52 19.16 -1.23 -8.65
C ASN A 52 19.55 -2.59 -9.29
N TYR A 53 18.59 -3.51 -9.32
CA TYR A 53 18.74 -4.87 -9.83
C TYR A 53 18.13 -5.04 -11.23
N GLU A 54 17.89 -3.95 -11.99
CA GLU A 54 17.19 -4.01 -13.28
C GLU A 54 17.81 -4.98 -14.31
N SER A 55 19.12 -5.27 -14.21
CA SER A 55 19.81 -6.17 -15.13
C SER A 55 19.73 -7.66 -14.77
N GLU A 56 19.41 -8.03 -13.53
CA GLU A 56 19.33 -9.42 -13.07
C GLU A 56 18.26 -9.55 -11.98
N LYS A 57 17.05 -9.94 -12.40
CA LYS A 57 15.91 -10.12 -11.48
C LYS A 57 16.16 -11.35 -10.60
N ASP A 58 16.48 -11.09 -9.34
CA ASP A 58 16.54 -12.12 -8.31
C ASP A 58 15.10 -12.37 -7.81
N TRP A 59 14.53 -13.51 -8.21
CA TRP A 59 13.16 -13.88 -7.89
C TRP A 59 13.09 -14.66 -6.58
N VAL A 60 12.33 -14.14 -5.64
CA VAL A 60 11.93 -14.85 -4.42
C VAL A 60 10.78 -15.79 -4.77
N THR A 61 11.12 -17.05 -5.05
CA THR A 61 10.16 -18.14 -5.36
C THR A 61 10.01 -19.15 -4.22
N GLU A 62 10.94 -19.12 -3.27
CA GLU A 62 10.94 -19.95 -2.07
C GLU A 62 11.35 -19.11 -0.86
N SER A 63 11.04 -19.60 0.34
CA SER A 63 11.45 -18.96 1.59
C SER A 63 11.00 -17.49 1.72
N HIS A 64 9.80 -17.14 1.22
CA HIS A 64 9.26 -15.77 1.24
C HIS A 64 9.33 -15.12 2.63
N SER A 65 9.12 -15.90 3.70
CA SER A 65 9.22 -15.38 5.07
C SER A 65 10.60 -14.81 5.39
N ILE A 66 11.68 -15.41 4.91
CA ILE A 66 13.05 -14.92 5.13
C ILE A 66 13.23 -13.59 4.40
N ALA A 67 12.87 -13.55 3.11
CA ALA A 67 13.00 -12.33 2.31
C ALA A 67 12.16 -11.16 2.89
N ILE A 68 10.92 -11.43 3.29
CA ILE A 68 10.04 -10.44 3.91
C ILE A 68 10.61 -9.99 5.27
N SER A 69 11.06 -10.91 6.13
CA SER A 69 11.68 -10.55 7.41
C SER A 69 12.93 -9.71 7.22
N SER A 70 13.80 -10.04 6.26
CA SER A 70 14.98 -9.23 5.95
C SER A 70 14.63 -7.83 5.44
N LEU A 71 13.54 -7.67 4.69
CA LEU A 71 13.04 -6.37 4.27
C LEU A 71 12.57 -5.54 5.49
N MET A 72 11.83 -6.16 6.41
CA MET A 72 11.37 -5.51 7.64
C MET A 72 12.55 -5.11 8.54
N GLU A 73 13.51 -6.01 8.74
CA GLU A 73 14.74 -5.70 9.48
C GLU A 73 15.52 -4.55 8.82
N LYS A 74 15.49 -4.44 7.50
CA LYS A 74 16.14 -3.33 6.80
C LYS A 74 15.46 -2.00 7.14
N ASP A 75 14.13 -1.94 7.14
CA ASP A 75 13.36 -0.75 7.53
C ASP A 75 13.61 -0.34 8.99
N ASP A 76 13.69 -1.31 9.90
CA ASP A 76 14.00 -1.07 11.31
C ASP A 76 15.40 -0.44 11.52
N ASN A 77 16.36 -0.77 10.63
CA ASN A 77 17.75 -0.31 10.73
C ASN A 77 18.07 0.91 9.85
N GLN A 78 17.33 1.09 8.76
CA GLN A 78 17.51 2.13 7.74
C GLN A 78 16.14 2.54 7.24
N GLU A 79 15.80 3.82 7.34
CA GLU A 79 14.53 4.32 6.82
C GLU A 79 14.43 4.03 5.32
N LEU A 80 13.48 3.19 4.92
CA LEU A 80 13.21 2.91 3.51
C LEU A 80 12.54 4.13 2.89
N HIS A 81 13.17 4.71 1.87
CA HIS A 81 12.63 5.86 1.15
C HIS A 81 11.91 5.49 -0.14
N SER A 82 12.44 4.50 -0.84
CA SER A 82 11.77 3.93 -2.00
C SER A 82 12.06 2.45 -2.15
N ILE A 83 11.07 1.72 -2.66
CA ILE A 83 11.22 0.32 -3.06
C ILE A 83 10.29 0.04 -4.24
N LYS A 84 10.82 -0.66 -5.24
CA LYS A 84 10.09 -1.13 -6.41
C LYS A 84 10.18 -2.64 -6.46
N ILE A 85 9.03 -3.29 -6.51
CA ILE A 85 8.90 -4.74 -6.52
C ILE A 85 8.02 -5.15 -7.70
N GLU A 86 8.51 -6.09 -8.50
CA GLU A 86 7.68 -6.76 -9.48
C GLU A 86 7.09 -8.05 -8.90
N LEU A 87 5.84 -8.33 -9.24
CA LEU A 87 5.15 -9.56 -8.86
C LEU A 87 5.14 -10.55 -10.02
N GLU A 88 5.27 -11.83 -9.69
CA GLU A 88 5.18 -12.89 -10.69
C GLU A 88 3.78 -12.88 -11.35
N ARG A 89 3.72 -13.24 -12.64
CA ARG A 89 2.49 -13.20 -13.46
C ARG A 89 1.95 -11.78 -13.70
N GLY A 90 2.79 -10.78 -13.47
CA GLY A 90 2.51 -9.38 -13.74
C GLY A 90 1.96 -8.66 -12.51
N GLY A 91 2.44 -7.45 -12.27
CA GLY A 91 2.09 -6.69 -11.08
C GLY A 91 3.28 -5.86 -10.64
N LEU A 92 3.00 -4.79 -9.93
CA LEU A 92 3.99 -3.80 -9.55
C LEU A 92 3.61 -3.22 -8.19
N ILE A 93 4.55 -3.21 -7.27
CA ILE A 93 4.44 -2.49 -6.01
C ILE A 93 5.52 -1.41 -6.02
N VAL A 94 5.11 -0.16 -5.81
CA VAL A 94 6.01 0.98 -5.70
C VAL A 94 5.69 1.71 -4.42
N PHE A 95 6.68 1.76 -3.53
CA PHE A 95 6.66 2.69 -2.41
C PHE A 95 7.68 3.78 -2.65
N GLU A 96 7.28 5.03 -2.46
CA GLU A 96 8.15 6.19 -2.59
C GLU A 96 7.61 7.33 -1.73
N HIS A 97 8.45 7.88 -0.85
CA HIS A 97 8.16 9.10 -0.08
C HIS A 97 6.79 9.11 0.62
N GLY A 98 6.44 8.01 1.29
CA GLY A 98 5.19 7.87 2.03
C GLY A 98 3.96 7.62 1.14
N GLN A 99 4.17 7.26 -0.12
CA GLN A 99 3.13 6.86 -1.06
C GLN A 99 3.36 5.43 -1.48
N LEU A 100 2.29 4.64 -1.53
CA LEU A 100 2.31 3.25 -1.96
C LEU A 100 1.33 3.06 -3.11
N PHE A 101 1.83 2.65 -4.26
CA PHE A 101 1.04 2.17 -5.38
C PHE A 101 1.18 0.65 -5.48
N VAL A 102 0.06 -0.04 -5.67
CA VAL A 102 0.02 -1.49 -5.84
C VAL A 102 -0.84 -1.79 -7.05
N GLN A 103 -0.27 -2.51 -8.01
CA GLN A 103 -0.99 -3.18 -9.08
C GLN A 103 -0.77 -4.68 -8.93
N TYR A 104 -1.83 -5.42 -8.66
CA TYR A 104 -1.80 -6.86 -8.49
C TYR A 104 -2.00 -7.60 -9.82
N PRO A 105 -1.52 -8.86 -9.92
CA PRO A 105 -1.88 -9.71 -11.04
C PRO A 105 -3.40 -9.79 -11.18
N LEU A 106 -3.92 -9.72 -12.41
CA LEU A 106 -5.37 -9.77 -12.63
C LEU A 106 -5.97 -11.07 -12.10
N GLY A 107 -7.07 -10.97 -11.35
CA GLY A 107 -7.75 -12.11 -10.72
C GLY A 107 -7.20 -12.51 -9.35
N GLU A 108 -6.07 -11.96 -8.90
CA GLU A 108 -5.57 -12.15 -7.54
C GLU A 108 -6.34 -11.26 -6.54
N ASN A 109 -6.48 -11.74 -5.31
CA ASN A 109 -7.28 -11.08 -4.28
C ASN A 109 -6.52 -9.91 -3.64
N LEU A 110 -6.67 -8.71 -4.23
CA LEU A 110 -6.12 -7.46 -3.68
C LEU A 110 -6.91 -6.94 -2.47
N LYS A 111 -8.25 -7.10 -2.48
CA LYS A 111 -9.16 -6.60 -1.44
C LYS A 111 -8.77 -7.08 -0.05
N ASP A 112 -8.58 -8.38 0.13
CA ASP A 112 -8.27 -8.94 1.46
C ASP A 112 -6.88 -8.50 1.97
N ARG A 113 -5.94 -8.21 1.06
CA ARG A 113 -4.63 -7.63 1.44
C ARG A 113 -4.81 -6.21 1.95
N MET A 114 -5.60 -5.42 1.24
CA MET A 114 -5.88 -4.04 1.64
C MET A 114 -6.66 -3.99 2.96
N ILE A 115 -7.60 -4.90 3.21
CA ILE A 115 -8.30 -4.99 4.50
C ILE A 115 -7.31 -5.26 5.65
N ALA A 116 -6.33 -6.16 5.45
CA ALA A 116 -5.29 -6.41 6.45
C ALA A 116 -4.40 -5.17 6.72
N VAL A 117 -4.14 -4.36 5.69
CA VAL A 117 -3.49 -3.05 5.86
C VAL A 117 -4.38 -2.14 6.69
N PHE A 118 -5.65 -1.97 6.33
CA PHE A 118 -6.60 -1.14 7.09
C PHE A 118 -6.63 -1.48 8.58
N ASP A 119 -6.74 -2.76 8.94
CA ASP A 119 -6.74 -3.21 10.33
C ASP A 119 -5.46 -2.80 11.07
N THR A 120 -4.30 -2.91 10.42
CA THR A 120 -2.99 -2.53 10.98
C THR A 120 -2.92 -1.04 11.27
N TYR A 121 -3.55 -0.21 10.42
CA TYR A 121 -3.58 1.25 10.58
C TYR A 121 -4.78 1.78 11.39
N GLY A 122 -5.61 0.89 11.95
CA GLY A 122 -6.73 1.27 12.82
C GLY A 122 -8.02 1.66 12.09
N TYR A 123 -8.21 1.17 10.87
CA TYR A 123 -9.44 1.36 10.09
C TYR A 123 -10.30 0.09 10.17
N TYR A 124 -11.21 0.05 11.15
CA TYR A 124 -11.97 -1.17 11.48
C TYR A 124 -13.19 -1.43 10.58
N ALA A 125 -13.47 -0.54 9.63
CA ALA A 125 -14.48 -0.69 8.60
C ALA A 125 -13.85 -0.91 7.21
N GLY A 126 -12.74 -1.67 7.14
CA GLY A 126 -11.94 -1.83 5.93
C GLY A 126 -12.72 -2.36 4.71
N LYS A 127 -13.72 -3.21 4.94
CA LYS A 127 -14.59 -3.74 3.87
C LYS A 127 -15.47 -2.64 3.27
N GLU A 128 -16.11 -1.86 4.13
CA GLU A 128 -16.99 -0.75 3.74
C GLU A 128 -16.18 0.36 3.06
N ILE A 129 -14.97 0.66 3.57
CA ILE A 129 -14.04 1.60 2.94
C ILE A 129 -13.69 1.15 1.53
N TRP A 130 -13.33 -0.13 1.34
CA TRP A 130 -13.05 -0.68 0.01
C TRP A 130 -14.25 -0.54 -0.93
N GLU A 131 -15.41 -1.03 -0.51
CA GLU A 131 -16.62 -1.06 -1.33
C GLU A 131 -17.09 0.33 -1.76
N PHE A 132 -17.00 1.30 -0.86
CA PHE A 132 -17.28 2.70 -1.19
C PHE A 132 -16.22 3.27 -2.14
N SER A 133 -14.94 3.13 -1.80
CA SER A 133 -13.86 3.79 -2.54
C SER A 133 -13.72 3.30 -3.97
N CYS A 134 -13.95 2.00 -4.22
CA CYS A 134 -13.79 1.46 -5.58
C CYS A 134 -14.96 1.83 -6.52
N GLN A 135 -16.04 2.43 -6.00
CA GLN A 135 -17.10 3.03 -6.80
C GLN A 135 -16.76 4.45 -7.27
N HIS A 136 -15.68 5.03 -6.74
CA HIS A 136 -15.24 6.39 -7.01
C HIS A 136 -13.88 6.37 -7.72
N LYS A 137 -13.71 7.23 -8.72
CA LYS A 137 -12.43 7.33 -9.45
C LYS A 137 -11.44 8.25 -8.73
N GLU A 138 -11.95 9.08 -7.83
CA GLU A 138 -11.21 10.05 -7.07
C GLU A 138 -10.50 9.39 -5.88
N GLN A 139 -9.41 10.00 -5.44
CA GLN A 139 -8.77 9.64 -4.20
C GLN A 139 -9.57 10.19 -3.01
N LEU A 140 -9.87 9.34 -2.04
CA LEU A 140 -10.73 9.66 -0.90
C LEU A 140 -9.93 9.86 0.38
N LEU A 141 -10.26 10.92 1.13
CA LEU A 141 -9.65 11.22 2.42
C LEU A 141 -10.19 10.26 3.49
N LEU A 142 -9.37 9.38 4.06
CA LEU A 142 -9.82 8.37 5.02
C LEU A 142 -9.88 8.88 6.47
N ASP A 143 -9.45 10.11 6.76
CA ASP A 143 -9.41 10.65 8.13
C ASP A 143 -10.74 10.50 8.90
N TYR A 144 -11.87 10.58 8.20
CA TYR A 144 -13.21 10.44 8.78
C TYR A 144 -13.53 9.01 9.24
N MET A 145 -12.83 8.00 8.72
CA MET A 145 -13.09 6.58 8.96
C MET A 145 -12.22 5.96 10.05
N LEU A 146 -11.26 6.72 10.58
CA LEU A 146 -10.29 6.22 11.56
C LEU A 146 -11.00 5.72 12.82
N ALA A 147 -10.66 4.50 13.25
CA ALA A 147 -11.20 3.82 14.42
C ALA A 147 -12.73 3.59 14.43
N LEU A 148 -13.42 3.84 13.32
CA LEU A 148 -14.85 3.54 13.20
C LEU A 148 -15.06 2.07 12.85
N ARG A 149 -16.03 1.47 13.54
CA ARG A 149 -16.57 0.16 13.15
C ARG A 149 -17.73 0.37 12.18
N PRO A 150 -18.10 -0.65 11.39
CA PRO A 150 -19.15 -0.51 10.38
C PRO A 150 -20.47 0.07 10.91
N GLN A 151 -20.89 -0.34 12.10
CA GLN A 151 -22.14 0.14 12.73
C GLN A 151 -22.09 1.58 13.24
N ASP A 152 -20.91 2.16 13.36
CA ASP A 152 -20.71 3.52 13.86
C ASP A 152 -20.68 4.55 12.70
N ILE A 153 -20.69 4.07 11.44
CA ILE A 153 -20.74 4.93 10.24
C ILE A 153 -22.16 5.50 10.09
N THR A 154 -22.23 6.81 9.89
CA THR A 154 -23.47 7.56 9.67
C THR A 154 -23.41 8.36 8.37
N ASP A 155 -22.60 9.42 8.33
CA ASP A 155 -22.45 10.36 7.19
C ASP A 155 -20.98 10.51 6.76
N GLU A 156 -20.07 9.68 7.29
CA GLU A 156 -18.64 9.80 7.04
C GLU A 156 -18.28 9.63 5.57
N PHE A 157 -18.93 8.71 4.85
CA PHE A 157 -18.71 8.55 3.41
C PHE A 157 -19.08 9.80 2.61
N ASP A 158 -20.16 10.50 2.99
CA ASP A 158 -20.55 11.75 2.34
C ASP A 158 -19.49 12.85 2.62
N LYS A 159 -18.98 12.92 3.85
CA LYS A 159 -17.90 13.85 4.23
C LYS A 159 -16.62 13.59 3.45
N MET A 160 -16.24 12.32 3.28
CA MET A 160 -15.08 11.93 2.46
C MET A 160 -15.22 12.45 1.03
N LEU A 161 -16.37 12.21 0.40
CA LEU A 161 -16.62 12.60 -0.99
C LEU A 161 -16.70 14.12 -1.15
N GLU A 162 -17.37 14.82 -0.24
CA GLU A 162 -17.47 16.29 -0.27
C GLU A 162 -16.08 16.93 -0.16
N TYR A 163 -15.25 16.42 0.75
CA TYR A 163 -13.89 16.93 0.93
C TYR A 163 -13.02 16.68 -0.31
N SER A 164 -13.02 15.46 -0.86
CA SER A 164 -12.23 15.12 -2.05
C SER A 164 -12.60 15.99 -3.25
N LYS A 165 -13.89 16.29 -3.45
CA LYS A 165 -14.35 17.19 -4.52
C LYS A 165 -13.85 18.62 -4.35
N ARG A 166 -13.68 19.11 -3.12
CA ARG A 166 -13.14 20.46 -2.88
C ARG A 166 -11.67 20.55 -3.26
N PHE A 167 -10.90 19.49 -2.97
CA PHE A 167 -9.47 19.42 -3.26
C PHE A 167 -9.17 19.18 -4.76
N ALA A 168 -10.05 18.46 -5.46
CA ALA A 168 -9.92 18.26 -6.91
C ALA A 168 -10.21 19.54 -7.73
N ASN A 169 -10.88 20.53 -7.15
CA ASN A 169 -11.24 21.79 -7.80
C ASN A 169 -10.41 23.00 -7.33
N SER A 170 -9.35 22.76 -6.53
CA SER A 170 -8.41 23.78 -6.04
C SER A 170 -7.06 23.66 -6.73
#